data_AF-A0A259PPW5-F1
#
_entry.id   AF-A0A259PPW5-F1
#
_cell.length_a   1.000
_cell.length_b   1.000
_cell.length_c   1.000
_cell.angle_alpha   90.00
_cell.angle_beta   90.00
_cell.angle_gamma   90.00
#
_symmetry.space_group_name_H-M   'P 1'
#
loop_
_entity.id
_entity.type
_entity.pdbx_description
1 polymer ?
#
loop_
_entity_poly.entity_id
_entity_poly.type
_entity_poly.pdbx_seq_one_letter_code
_entity_poly.pdbx_strand_id
1 'polypeptide(L)' 'LLKSLHGPLPQLLFCPTGGIHPGNAAAYLALPNVGCVGGSWLAPEAALAAHDWAAITVLAREAAALRR' A
#
# COMPACT_ATOMS: atom_id res chain seq x y z
N LEU A 1 -10.65 -11.27 -5.30
CA LEU A 1 -11.80 -10.36 -5.44
C LEU A 1 -11.50 -9.16 -6.34
N LEU A 2 -10.52 -8.30 -6.02
CA LEU A 2 -10.23 -7.08 -6.82
C LEU A 2 -10.00 -7.38 -8.31
N LYS A 3 -9.18 -8.37 -8.64
CA LYS A 3 -8.96 -8.81 -10.03
C LYS A 3 -10.27 -9.14 -10.77
N SER A 4 -11.23 -9.76 -10.09
CA SER A 4 -12.52 -10.15 -10.67
C SER A 4 -13.44 -8.97 -10.94
N LEU A 5 -13.32 -7.88 -10.17
CA LEU A 5 -14.11 -6.66 -10.36
C LEU A 5 -13.71 -5.86 -11.60
N HIS A 6 -12.51 -6.08 -12.14
CA HIS A 6 -12.06 -5.41 -13.36
C HIS A 6 -12.88 -5.77 -14.60
N GLY A 7 -13.47 -6.97 -14.64
CA GLY A 7 -14.35 -7.39 -15.75
C GLY A 7 -15.62 -6.55 -15.86
N PRO A 8 -16.50 -6.55 -14.84
CA PRO A 8 -17.76 -5.80 -14.88
C PRO A 8 -17.58 -4.28 -14.70
N LEU A 9 -16.51 -3.85 -14.02
CA LEU A 9 -16.28 -2.44 -13.66
C LEU A 9 -14.87 -1.99 -14.11
N PRO A 10 -14.58 -1.99 -15.43
CA PRO A 10 -13.23 -1.78 -15.95
C PRO A 10 -12.66 -0.37 -15.68
N GLN A 11 -13.55 0.59 -15.39
CA GLN A 11 -13.19 2.00 -15.21
C GLN A 11 -12.89 2.35 -13.74
N LEU A 12 -13.16 1.44 -12.80
CA LEU A 12 -12.91 1.68 -11.38
C LEU A 12 -11.46 1.40 -11.01
N LEU A 13 -10.91 2.29 -10.20
CA LEU A 13 -9.64 2.11 -9.51
C LEU A 13 -9.90 1.90 -8.02
N PHE A 14 -9.13 1.01 -7.41
CA PHE A 14 -9.20 0.66 -6.00
C PHE A 14 -7.94 1.10 -5.26
N CYS A 15 -8.11 1.40 -3.98
CA CYS A 15 -7.04 1.57 -3.01
C CYS A 15 -7.26 0.58 -1.86
N PRO A 16 -6.79 -0.67 -1.95
CA PRO A 16 -6.96 -1.63 -0.86
C PRO A 16 -6.22 -1.19 0.40
N THR A 17 -6.90 -1.39 1.53
CA THR A 17 -6.42 -1.11 2.88
C THR A 17 -6.75 -2.27 3.81
N GLY A 18 -5.93 -2.48 4.83
CA GLY A 18 -6.12 -3.55 5.82
C GLY A 18 -5.43 -4.85 5.39
N GLY A 19 -4.49 -5.33 6.23
CA GLY A 19 -3.68 -6.51 5.92
C GLY A 19 -2.61 -6.30 4.84
N ILE A 20 -2.42 -5.07 4.33
CA ILE A 20 -1.32 -4.75 3.41
C ILE A 20 -0.03 -4.56 4.23
N HIS A 21 1.06 -5.15 3.73
CA HIS A 21 2.41 -5.06 4.30
C HIS A 21 3.45 -5.11 3.16
N PRO A 22 4.74 -4.82 3.40
CA PRO A 22 5.76 -4.78 2.35
C PRO A 22 5.84 -6.05 1.48
N GLY A 23 5.59 -7.21 2.09
CA GLY A 23 5.61 -8.51 1.41
C GLY A 23 4.44 -8.79 0.46
N ASN A 24 3.33 -8.04 0.53
CA ASN A 24 2.18 -8.23 -0.36
C ASN A 24 1.79 -6.98 -1.19
N ALA A 25 2.28 -5.80 -0.81
CA ALA A 25 1.92 -4.53 -1.44
C ALA A 25 2.14 -4.52 -2.97
N ALA A 26 3.28 -5.05 -3.42
CA ALA A 26 3.60 -5.13 -4.85
C ALA A 26 2.59 -5.99 -5.65
N ALA A 27 2.08 -7.07 -5.06
CA ALA A 27 1.10 -7.93 -5.72
C ALA A 27 -0.24 -7.23 -5.94
N TYR A 28 -0.63 -6.33 -5.03
CA TYR A 28 -1.81 -5.49 -5.20
C TYR A 28 -1.59 -4.40 -6.24
N LEU A 29 -0.44 -3.70 -6.19
CA LEU A 29 -0.11 -2.64 -7.14
C LEU A 29 -0.05 -3.14 -8.58
N ALA A 30 0.39 -4.37 -8.80
CA ALA A 30 0.43 -5.00 -10.12
C ALA A 30 -0.97 -5.21 -10.76
N LEU A 31 -2.07 -5.05 -10.00
CA LEU A 31 -3.41 -5.17 -10.57
C LEU A 31 -3.78 -3.91 -11.38
N PRO A 32 -4.31 -4.06 -12.60
CA PRO A 32 -4.61 -2.91 -13.48
C PRO A 32 -5.68 -1.98 -12.90
N ASN A 33 -6.55 -2.51 -12.04
CA ASN A 33 -7.59 -1.76 -11.35
C ASN A 33 -7.19 -1.30 -9.93
N VAL A 34 -5.91 -1.37 -9.56
CA VAL A 34 -5.41 -0.82 -8.30
C VAL A 34 -4.55 0.41 -8.59
N GLY A 35 -4.92 1.56 -8.02
CA GLY A 35 -4.21 2.83 -8.20
C GLY A 35 -3.21 3.14 -7.08
N CYS A 36 -3.50 2.69 -5.86
CA CYS A 36 -2.64 2.84 -4.69
C CYS A 36 -2.88 1.70 -3.70
N VAL A 37 -2.05 1.59 -2.67
CA VAL A 37 -2.32 0.75 -1.50
C VAL A 37 -2.13 1.57 -0.22
N GLY A 38 -2.85 1.23 0.84
CA GLY A 38 -2.67 1.81 2.15
C GLY A 38 -2.39 0.75 3.21
N GLY A 39 -1.49 1.04 4.14
CA GLY A 39 -1.28 0.19 5.29
C GLY A 39 -0.52 0.88 6.41
N SER A 40 -0.79 0.43 7.63
CA SER A 40 -0.25 1.05 8.86
C SER A 40 1.26 0.85 9.03
N TRP A 41 1.89 -0.01 8.21
CA TRP A 41 3.34 -0.25 8.30
C TRP A 41 4.16 1.00 7.98
N LEU A 42 3.60 1.97 7.24
CA LEU A 42 4.29 3.20 6.87
C LEU A 42 4.61 4.08 8.08
N ALA A 43 3.70 4.08 9.07
CA ALA A 43 3.83 4.85 10.29
C ALA A 43 3.41 3.99 11.49
N PRO A 44 4.28 3.08 11.95
CA PRO A 44 4.00 2.24 13.11
C PRO A 44 3.73 3.09 14.35
N GLU A 45 2.78 2.67 15.18
CA GLU A 45 2.37 3.41 16.39
C GLU A 45 3.55 3.69 17.33
N ALA A 46 4.48 2.74 17.47
CA ALA A 46 5.68 2.92 18.29
C ALA A 46 6.59 4.04 17.76
N ALA A 47 6.75 4.16 16.43
CA ALA A 47 7.56 5.22 15.83
C ALA A 47 6.88 6.59 15.98
N LEU A 48 5.54 6.64 15.86
CA LEU A 48 4.77 7.86 16.12
C LEU A 48 4.88 8.30 17.58
N ALA A 49 4.71 7.38 18.53
CA ALA A 49 4.80 7.66 19.96
C ALA A 49 6.22 8.10 20.38
N ALA A 50 7.25 7.57 19.73
CA ALA A 50 8.64 7.96 19.94
C ALA A 50 9.06 9.23 19.16
N HIS A 51 8.18 9.80 18.33
CA HIS A 51 8.51 10.86 17.37
C HIS A 51 9.71 10.51 16.45
N ASP A 52 9.84 9.23 16.09
CA ASP A 52 10.92 8.72 15.25
C ASP A 52 10.62 8.95 13.76
N TRP A 53 10.76 10.22 13.35
CA TRP A 53 10.56 10.64 11.96
C TRP A 53 11.60 10.04 11.00
N ALA A 54 12.76 9.67 11.51
CA ALA A 54 13.81 9.04 10.72
C ALA A 54 13.37 7.64 10.28
N ALA A 55 12.86 6.81 11.20
CA ALA A 55 12.31 5.51 10.88
C ALA A 55 11.13 5.61 9.90
N ILE A 56 10.18 6.52 10.14
CA ILE A 56 9.04 6.74 9.24
C ILE A 56 9.52 7.15 7.83
N THR A 57 10.54 7.99 7.74
CA THR A 57 11.12 8.40 6.45
C THR A 57 11.74 7.24 5.69
N VAL A 58 12.43 6.32 6.38
CA VAL A 58 13.00 5.10 5.77
C VAL A 58 11.87 4.23 5.21
N LEU A 59 10.86 3.94 6.03
CA LEU A 59 9.69 3.14 5.63
C LEU A 59 8.95 3.77 4.45
N ALA A 60 8.83 5.10 4.43
CA ALA A 60 8.21 5.83 3.34
C ALA A 60 9.01 5.73 2.03
N ARG A 61 10.35 5.79 2.09
CA ARG A 61 11.20 5.60 0.91
C ARG A 61 11.09 4.17 0.37
N GLU A 62 11.09 3.17 1.25
CA GLU A 62 10.91 1.77 0.86
C GLU A 62 9.55 1.55 0.18
N ALA A 63 8.48 2.10 0.76
CA ALA A 63 7.14 2.02 0.17
C ALA A 63 7.05 2.74 -1.19
N ALA A 64 7.67 3.92 -1.32
CA ALA A 64 7.71 4.67 -2.58
C ALA A 64 8.53 3.97 -3.68
N ALA A 65 9.47 3.10 -3.30
CA ALA A 65 10.25 2.29 -4.24
C ALA A 65 9.47 1.06 -4.77
N LEU A 66 8.32 0.73 -4.20
CA LEU A 66 7.43 -0.31 -4.71
C LEU A 66 6.88 0.11 -6.08
N ARG A 67 7.17 -0.70 -7.11
CA ARG A 67 6.70 -0.42 -8.47
C ARG A 67 5.30 -0.99 -8.72
N ARG A 68 4.57 -0.30 -9.58
CA ARG A 68 3.34 -0.76 -10.23
C ARG A 68 3.68 -1.59 -11.47
#